data_AF-A0A426GBY4-F1
#
_entry.id   AF-A0A426GBY4-F1
#
_cell.length_a   1.000
_cell.length_b   1.000
_cell.length_c   1.000
_cell.angle_alpha   90.00
_cell.angle_beta   90.00
_cell.angle_gamma   90.00
#
_symmetry.space_group_name_H-M   'P 1'
#
loop_
_entity.id
_entity.type
_entity.pdbx_description
1 polymer ?
#
loop_
_entity_poly.entity_id
_entity_poly.type
_entity_poly.pdbx_seq_one_letter_code
_entity_poly.pdbx_strand_id
1 'polypeptide(L)'
;TETNRVIEHAKEAKELGASAIVATCPFYALGGLPEIERHFRLIHEAVPELPLFAYDIPVCVHTKLPGGLLVKLGQEGVLAGVKDSSNDDVAF
;
A
#
# COMPACT_ATOMS: atom_id res chain seq x y z
N THR A 1 7.49 -4.80 8.98
CA THR A 1 6.10 -4.41 9.28
C THR A 1 5.91 -2.95 8.97
N GLU A 2 6.85 -2.10 9.37
CA GLU A 2 6.83 -0.66 9.09
C GLU A 2 7.51 -0.24 7.77
N THR A 3 7.28 1.01 7.36
CA THR A 3 7.64 1.61 6.07
C THR A 3 9.07 1.36 5.61
N ASN A 4 10.09 1.54 6.47
CA ASN A 4 11.49 1.39 6.05
C ASN A 4 11.80 -0.02 5.54
N ARG A 5 11.28 -1.05 6.20
CA ARG A 5 11.47 -2.44 5.78
C ARG A 5 10.74 -2.73 4.47
N VAL A 6 9.57 -2.13 4.26
CA VAL A 6 8.83 -2.27 3.00
C VAL A 6 9.58 -1.58 1.86
N ILE A 7 10.19 -0.42 2.10
CA ILE A 7 11.03 0.27 1.13
C ILE A 7 12.26 -0.56 0.75
N GLU A 8 12.93 -1.20 1.73
CA GLU A 8 14.05 -2.10 1.47
C GLU A 8 13.64 -3.24 0.53
N HIS A 9 12.53 -3.92 0.82
CA HIS A 9 12.01 -4.97 -0.05
C HIS A 9 11.53 -4.47 -1.42
N ALA A 10 10.95 -3.27 -1.50
CA ALA A 10 10.51 -2.69 -2.76
C ALA A 10 11.70 -2.39 -3.69
N LYS A 11 12.81 -1.87 -3.13
CA LYS A 11 14.06 -1.64 -3.86
C LYS A 11 14.69 -2.95 -4.32
N GLU A 12 14.77 -3.94 -3.45
CA GLU A 12 15.27 -5.28 -3.79
C GLU A 12 14.42 -5.92 -4.91
N ALA A 13 13.08 -5.85 -4.81
CA ALA A 13 12.19 -6.35 -5.84
C ALA A 13 12.41 -5.65 -7.18
N LYS A 14 12.63 -4.33 -7.18
CA LYS A 14 12.98 -3.57 -8.39
C LYS A 14 14.30 -4.07 -9.00
N GLU A 15 15.34 -4.25 -8.19
CA GLU A 15 16.65 -4.77 -8.64
C GLU A 15 16.54 -6.18 -9.25
N LEU A 16 15.63 -7.00 -8.72
CA LEU A 16 15.32 -8.33 -9.23
C LEU A 16 14.40 -8.33 -10.47
N GLY A 17 13.98 -7.17 -10.96
CA GLY A 17 13.17 -7.04 -12.18
C GLY A 17 11.66 -7.19 -11.98
N ALA A 18 11.15 -6.97 -10.76
CA ALA A 18 9.72 -6.93 -10.51
C ALA A 18 9.04 -5.84 -11.36
N SER A 19 7.84 -6.14 -11.89
CA SER A 19 7.09 -5.20 -12.73
C SER A 19 6.13 -4.31 -11.95
N ALA A 20 5.88 -4.61 -10.67
CA ALA A 20 4.99 -3.86 -9.78
C ALA A 20 5.26 -4.23 -8.31
N ILE A 21 4.82 -3.36 -7.40
CA ILE A 21 4.85 -3.58 -5.95
C ILE A 21 3.41 -3.72 -5.43
N VAL A 22 3.20 -4.66 -4.52
CA VAL A 22 1.94 -4.82 -3.79
C VAL A 22 2.25 -4.70 -2.30
N ALA A 23 1.65 -3.72 -1.63
CA ALA A 23 1.93 -3.43 -0.23
C ALA A 23 0.63 -3.34 0.59
N THR A 24 0.65 -3.88 1.81
CA THR A 24 -0.41 -3.67 2.80
C THR A 24 -0.20 -2.33 3.51
N CYS A 25 -1.13 -1.90 4.37
CA CYS A 25 -0.80 -0.91 5.39
C CYS A 25 0.21 -1.47 6.42
N PRO A 26 0.85 -0.61 7.23
CA PRO A 26 1.57 -1.06 8.41
C PRO A 26 0.67 -1.89 9.32
N PHE A 27 1.27 -2.81 10.04
CA PHE A 27 0.61 -3.71 10.98
C PHE A 27 1.54 -3.95 12.17
N TYR A 28 1.00 -4.54 13.24
CA TYR A 28 1.64 -4.71 14.55
C TYR A 28 1.74 -3.42 15.36
N ALA A 29 2.35 -2.35 14.84
CA ALA A 29 2.32 -1.05 15.53
C ALA A 29 0.96 -0.37 15.35
N LEU A 30 0.51 0.36 16.36
CA LEU A 30 -0.66 1.23 16.24
C LEU A 30 -0.30 2.43 15.35
N GLY A 31 -1.10 2.64 14.31
CA GLY A 31 -1.02 3.79 13.43
C GLY A 31 -2.42 4.28 13.06
N GLY A 32 -2.52 5.54 12.64
CA GLY A 32 -3.75 6.12 12.12
C GLY A 32 -3.74 6.24 10.60
N LEU A 33 -4.83 6.78 10.06
CA LEU A 33 -4.95 7.05 8.62
C LEU A 33 -3.84 7.95 8.07
N PRO A 34 -3.35 9.01 8.77
CA PRO A 34 -2.23 9.81 8.27
C PRO A 34 -0.94 9.00 8.10
N GLU A 35 -0.66 8.06 9.00
CA GLU A 35 0.50 7.18 8.91
C GLU A 35 0.37 6.19 7.75
N ILE A 36 -0.82 5.65 7.52
CA ILE A 36 -1.10 4.77 6.36
C ILE A 36 -0.95 5.54 5.05
N GLU A 37 -1.46 6.76 4.96
CA GLU A 37 -1.29 7.61 3.78
C GLU A 37 0.20 7.88 3.51
N ARG A 38 0.93 8.31 4.55
CA ARG A 38 2.36 8.58 4.47
C ARG A 38 3.15 7.32 4.08
N HIS A 39 2.76 6.15 4.58
CA HIS A 39 3.39 4.88 4.25
C HIS A 39 3.38 4.60 2.75
N PHE A 40 2.21 4.70 2.11
CA PHE A 40 2.10 4.46 0.66
C PHE A 40 2.88 5.51 -0.16
N ARG A 41 2.84 6.79 0.24
CA ARG A 41 3.62 7.84 -0.42
C ARG A 41 5.12 7.57 -0.37
N LEU A 42 5.65 7.21 0.80
CA LEU A 42 7.07 6.93 0.97
C LEU A 42 7.53 5.69 0.19
N ILE A 43 6.67 4.68 0.03
CA ILE A 43 6.97 3.52 -0.83
C ILE A 43 7.02 3.95 -2.29
N HIS A 44 6.01 4.68 -2.75
CA HIS A 44 5.95 5.19 -4.12
C HIS A 44 7.17 6.07 -4.45
N GLU A 45 7.53 7.00 -3.57
CA GLU A 45 8.71 7.87 -3.71
C GLU A 45 10.04 7.08 -3.78
N ALA A 46 10.11 5.93 -3.12
CA ALA A 46 11.32 5.11 -3.10
C ALA A 46 11.54 4.29 -4.38
N VAL A 47 10.47 3.96 -5.11
CA VAL A 47 10.49 3.18 -6.36
C VAL A 47 9.48 3.73 -7.38
N PRO A 48 9.61 5.00 -7.80
CA PRO A 48 8.58 5.70 -8.57
C PRO A 48 8.33 5.12 -9.97
N GLU A 49 9.24 4.28 -10.48
CA GLU A 49 9.11 3.64 -11.80
C GLU A 49 8.24 2.38 -11.78
N LEU A 50 7.88 1.87 -10.60
CA LEU A 50 7.05 0.68 -10.45
C LEU A 50 5.62 1.04 -10.01
N PRO A 51 4.58 0.50 -10.69
CA PRO A 51 3.20 0.57 -10.21
C PRO A 51 3.07 0.05 -8.78
N LEU A 52 2.46 0.83 -7.91
CA LEU A 52 2.18 0.44 -6.51
C LEU A 52 0.70 0.11 -6.35
N PHE A 53 0.41 -1.10 -5.87
CA PHE A 53 -0.94 -1.53 -5.52
C PHE A 53 -1.11 -1.59 -4.00
N ALA A 54 -2.21 -1.02 -3.52
CA ALA A 54 -2.62 -1.20 -2.14
C ALA A 54 -3.28 -2.58 -1.98
N TYR A 55 -2.85 -3.36 -0.99
CA TYR A 55 -3.43 -4.64 -0.66
C TYR A 55 -4.33 -4.51 0.56
N ASP A 56 -5.64 -4.49 0.32
CA ASP A 56 -6.66 -4.40 1.36
C ASP A 56 -7.04 -5.79 1.88
N ILE A 57 -6.38 -6.23 2.95
CA ILE A 57 -6.54 -7.57 3.54
C ILE A 57 -6.70 -7.49 5.07
N PRO A 58 -7.82 -6.89 5.57
CA PRO A 58 -8.02 -6.61 6.99
C PRO A 58 -7.93 -7.85 7.89
N VAL A 59 -8.20 -9.06 7.37
CA VAL A 59 -8.04 -10.31 8.14
C VAL A 59 -6.57 -10.59 8.54
N CYS A 60 -5.60 -10.08 7.79
CA CYS A 60 -4.17 -10.27 8.06
C CYS A 60 -3.51 -9.07 8.75
N VAL A 61 -3.97 -7.84 8.47
CA VAL A 61 -3.34 -6.59 8.95
C VAL A 61 -4.20 -5.78 9.91
N HIS A 62 -5.40 -6.25 10.22
CA HIS A 62 -6.35 -5.67 11.19
C HIS A 62 -6.78 -4.22 10.89
N THR A 63 -6.66 -3.79 9.63
CA THR A 63 -7.11 -2.47 9.16
C THR A 63 -7.74 -2.61 7.78
N LYS A 64 -8.97 -2.10 7.61
CA LYS A 64 -9.62 -1.92 6.30
C LYS A 64 -9.17 -0.58 5.74
N LEU A 65 -8.72 -0.56 4.49
CA LEU A 65 -8.35 0.68 3.82
C LEU A 65 -9.60 1.48 3.45
N PRO A 66 -9.75 2.75 3.89
CA PRO A 66 -10.92 3.54 3.52
C PRO A 66 -10.92 3.86 2.02
N GLY A 67 -12.06 3.65 1.34
CA GLY A 67 -12.19 3.94 -0.09
C GLY A 67 -11.82 5.38 -0.46
N GLY A 68 -12.16 6.36 0.39
CA GLY A 68 -11.78 7.76 0.17
C GLY A 68 -10.26 7.99 0.16
N LEU A 69 -9.49 7.24 0.97
CA LEU A 69 -8.03 7.29 0.96
C LEU A 69 -7.47 6.67 -0.33
N LEU A 70 -8.03 5.53 -0.75
CA LEU A 70 -7.61 4.83 -1.98
C LEU A 70 -7.86 5.68 -3.23
N VAL A 71 -9.04 6.30 -3.33
CA VAL A 71 -9.39 7.21 -4.43
C VAL A 71 -8.46 8.42 -4.45
N LYS A 72 -8.20 9.04 -3.29
CA LYS A 72 -7.28 10.17 -3.19
C LYS A 72 -5.88 9.81 -3.72
N LEU A 73 -5.30 8.72 -3.22
CA LEU A 73 -3.97 8.29 -3.64
C LEU A 73 -3.92 7.83 -5.10
N GLY A 74 -5.00 7.26 -5.64
CA GLY A 74 -5.12 6.93 -7.06
C GLY A 74 -5.16 8.17 -7.94
N GLN A 75 -5.93 9.20 -7.56
CA GLN A 75 -6.01 10.47 -8.29
C GLN A 75 -4.68 11.23 -8.33
N GLU A 76 -3.86 11.10 -7.29
CA GLU A 76 -2.53 11.70 -7.21
C GLU A 76 -1.45 10.87 -7.92
N GLY A 77 -1.79 9.68 -8.44
CA GLY A 77 -0.85 8.77 -9.11
C GLY A 77 0.06 7.97 -8.18
N VAL A 78 -0.17 8.02 -6.86
CA VAL A 78 0.59 7.24 -5.87
C VAL A 78 0.26 5.75 -5.99
N LEU A 79 -1.03 5.42 -6.13
CA LEU A 79 -1.50 4.04 -6.30
C LEU A 79 -1.94 3.80 -7.75
N ALA A 80 -1.44 2.72 -8.33
CA ALA A 80 -1.86 2.23 -9.65
C ALA A 80 -3.12 1.36 -9.57
N GLY A 81 -3.50 0.90 -8.37
CA GLY A 81 -4.71 0.12 -8.15
C GLY A 81 -4.80 -0.45 -6.75
N VAL A 82 -5.83 -1.28 -6.55
CA VAL A 82 -6.13 -1.95 -5.28
C VAL A 82 -6.34 -3.43 -5.56
N LYS A 83 -5.75 -4.27 -4.71
CA LYS A 83 -6.11 -5.67 -4.58
C LYS A 83 -6.93 -5.81 -3.31
N ASP A 84 -8.23 -6.11 -3.44
CA ASP A 84 -9.11 -6.28 -2.29
C ASP A 84 -9.25 -7.76 -1.92
N SER A 85 -9.06 -8.07 -0.65
CA SER A 85 -9.33 -9.37 -0.03
C SER A 85 -10.00 -9.19 1.34
N SER A 86 -10.75 -8.10 1.49
CA SER A 86 -11.56 -7.79 2.66
C SER A 86 -12.85 -8.60 2.72
N ASN A 87 -13.26 -9.23 1.61
CA ASN A 87 -14.53 -9.94 1.48
C ASN A 87 -15.75 -9.04 1.73
N ASP A 88 -15.62 -7.74 1.48
CA ASP A 88 -16.69 -6.75 1.48
C ASP A 88 -17.01 -6.32 0.05
N ASP A 89 -17.96 -7.01 -0.57
CA ASP A 89 -18.36 -6.77 -1.97
C ASP A 89 -19.08 -5.42 -2.18
N VAL A 90 -19.53 -4.77 -1.11
CA VAL A 90 -20.24 -3.48 -1.18
C VAL A 90 -19.27 -2.32 -1.07
N ALA A 91 -18.24 -2.45 -0.22
CA ALA A 91 -17.21 -1.43 -0.01
C ALA A 91 -15.96 -1.62 -0.88
N PHE A 92 -16.04 -2.46 -1.92
CA PHE A 92 -15.04 -2.57 -2.98
C PHE A 92 -14.99 -1.30 -3.84
#